data_AF-A0A7X6NZ17-F1
#
_entry.id   AF-A0A7X6NZ17-F1
#
_cell.length_a   1.000
_cell.length_b   1.000
_cell.length_c   1.000
_cell.angle_alpha   90.00
_cell.angle_beta   90.00
_cell.angle_gamma   90.00
#
_symmetry.space_group_name_H-M   'P 1'
#
loop_
_entity.id
_entity.type
_entity.pdbx_description
1 polymer ?
#
loop_
_entity_poly.entity_id
_entity_poly.type
_entity_poly.pdbx_seq_one_letter_code
_entity_poly.pdbx_strand_id
1 'polypeptide(L)' 'IMAIFEGDVVPHEIIPKLIGWWRNGEFPFDRLIETFPLSEINEAEEASLSGRVIKPVLIP' A
#
# COMPACT_ATOMS: atom_id res chain seq x y z
N ILE A 1 -18.19 -5.40 21.83
CA ILE A 1 -18.01 -5.02 20.41
C ILE A 1 -16.57 -4.58 20.27
N MET A 2 -15.74 -5.31 19.52
CA MET A 2 -14.34 -4.96 19.30
C MET A 2 -14.31 -3.96 18.14
N ALA A 3 -14.06 -2.69 18.44
CA ALA A 3 -13.85 -1.68 17.41
C ALA A 3 -12.46 -1.90 16.80
N ILE A 4 -12.40 -2.05 15.48
CA ILE A 4 -11.12 -2.03 14.75
C ILE A 4 -10.84 -0.56 14.45
N PHE A 5 -9.82 0.00 15.10
CA PHE A 5 -9.29 1.30 14.71
C PHE A 5 -8.19 1.07 13.68
N GLU A 6 -8.32 1.67 12.50
CA GLU A 6 -7.20 1.75 11.56
C GLU A 6 -6.02 2.41 12.28
N GLY A 7 -4.96 1.64 12.56
CA GLY A 7 -3.74 2.14 13.20
C GLY A 7 -3.46 1.65 14.63
N ASP A 8 -4.26 0.75 15.22
CA ASP A 8 -3.93 0.11 16.51
C ASP A 8 -2.87 -1.01 16.34
N VAL A 9 -1.73 -0.67 15.76
CA VAL A 9 -0.60 -1.57 15.53
C VAL A 9 0.69 -0.89 15.95
N VAL A 10 1.61 -1.66 16.54
CA VAL A 10 2.96 -1.17 16.87
C VAL A 10 3.82 -1.26 15.60
N PRO A 11 4.23 -0.14 14.97
CA PRO A 11 4.93 -0.17 13.68
C PRO A 11 6.23 -0.98 13.71
N HIS A 12 6.98 -0.84 14.80
CA HIS A 12 8.24 -1.56 15.01
C HIS A 12 8.07 -3.08 15.12
N GLU A 13 6.88 -3.57 15.46
CA GLU A 13 6.58 -5.00 15.50
C GLU A 13 5.99 -5.51 14.19
N ILE A 14 5.09 -4.75 13.57
CA ILE A 14 4.32 -5.21 12.41
C ILE A 14 5.12 -5.07 11.10
N ILE A 15 5.89 -3.99 10.91
CA ILE A 15 6.63 -3.76 9.66
C ILE A 15 7.65 -4.88 9.38
N PRO A 16 8.50 -5.31 10.35
CA PRO A 16 9.41 -6.44 10.12
C PRO A 16 8.69 -7.74 9.75
N LYS A 17 7.51 -8.00 10.33
CA LYS A 17 6.68 -9.18 10.02
C LYS A 17 6.14 -9.11 8.59
N LEU A 18 5.57 -7.97 8.19
CA LEU A 18 5.06 -7.75 6.83
C LEU A 18 6.16 -7.93 5.77
N ILE A 19 7.36 -7.40 6.02
CA ILE A 19 8.53 -7.60 5.16
C ILE A 19 8.89 -9.09 5.07
N GLY A 20 8.88 -9.81 6.20
CA GLY A 20 9.11 -11.26 6.24
C GLY A 20 8.10 -12.02 5.37
N TRP A 21 6.80 -11.75 5.53
CA TRP A 21 5.75 -12.37 4.73
C TRP A 21 5.84 -12.05 3.25
N TRP A 22 6.19 -10.81 2.89
CA TRP A 22 6.44 -10.44 1.48
C TRP A 22 7.58 -11.26 0.87
N ARG A 23 8.71 -11.36 1.58
CA ARG A 23 9.88 -12.16 1.12
C ARG A 23 9.57 -13.65 1.01
N ASN A 24 8.67 -14.15 1.85
CA ASN A 24 8.21 -15.54 1.81
C ASN A 24 7.09 -15.79 0.79
N GLY A 25 6.62 -14.75 0.09
CA GLY A 25 5.52 -14.83 -0.88
C GLY A 25 4.12 -14.93 -0.26
N GLU A 26 3.99 -14.77 1.06
CA GLU A 26 2.73 -14.83 1.82
C GLU A 26 1.98 -13.49 1.80
N PHE A 27 2.68 -12.38 1.58
CA PHE A 27 2.10 -11.04 1.48
C PHE A 27 2.65 -10.27 0.28
N PRO A 28 2.17 -10.56 -0.95
CA PRO A 28 2.64 -9.94 -2.19
C PRO A 28 2.03 -8.53 -2.39
N PHE A 29 2.26 -7.63 -1.44
CA PHE A 29 1.70 -6.28 -1.45
C PHE A 29 2.15 -5.45 -2.67
N ASP A 30 3.37 -5.73 -3.15
CA ASP A 30 4.00 -5.10 -4.31
C ASP A 30 3.22 -5.32 -5.61
N ARG A 31 2.48 -6.43 -5.72
CA ARG A 31 1.60 -6.70 -6.88
C ARG A 31 0.35 -5.82 -6.94
N LEU A 32 0.03 -5.13 -5.84
CA LEU A 32 -1.13 -4.25 -5.75
C LEU A 32 -0.76 -2.80 -6.09
N ILE A 33 0.53 -2.53 -6.29
CA ILE A 33 1.05 -1.18 -6.47
C ILE A 33 1.20 -0.88 -7.95
N GLU A 34 0.80 0.32 -8.35
CA GLU A 34 1.25 0.95 -9.60
C GLU A 34 1.98 2.25 -9.26
N THR A 35 3.12 2.49 -9.91
CA THR A 35 3.97 3.65 -9.62
C THR A 35 3.76 4.75 -10.64
N PHE A 36 3.68 5.99 -10.16
CA PHE A 36 3.59 7.19 -10.98
C PHE A 36 4.71 8.15 -10.58
N PRO A 37 5.31 8.91 -11.51
CA PRO A 37 6.17 10.03 -11.13
C PRO A 37 5.34 11.09 -10.38
N LEU A 38 5.94 11.80 -9.43
CA LEU A 38 5.26 12.82 -8.63
C LEU A 38 4.63 13.92 -9.50
N SER A 39 5.21 14.20 -10.67
CA SER A 39 4.66 15.12 -11.67
C SER A 39 3.30 14.71 -12.24
N GLU A 40 2.90 13.45 -12.10
CA GLU A 40 1.65 12.86 -12.60
C GLU A 40 0.64 12.59 -11.47
N ILE A 41 0.69 13.36 -10.38
CA ILE A 41 -0.18 13.17 -9.21
C ILE A 41 -1.68 13.09 -9.55
N ASN A 42 -2.16 13.88 -10.52
CA ASN A 42 -3.56 13.88 -10.92
C ASN A 42 -3.94 12.57 -11.65
N GLU A 43 -3.06 12.01 -12.47
CA GLU A 43 -3.28 10.73 -13.14
C GLU A 43 -3.33 9.60 -12.11
N ALA A 44 -2.43 9.62 -11.12
CA ALA A 44 -2.40 8.67 -10.02
C ALA A 44 -3.70 8.71 -9.18
N GLU A 45 -4.24 9.90 -8.93
CA GLU A 45 -5.51 10.09 -8.22
C GLU A 45 -6.69 9.54 -9.04
N GLU A 46 -6.79 9.89 -10.33
CA GLU A 46 -7.85 9.37 -11.21
C GLU A 46 -7.79 7.85 -11.34
N ALA A 47 -6.58 7.28 -11.46
CA ALA A 47 -6.37 5.83 -11.47
C ALA A 47 -6.92 5.16 -10.21
N SER A 48 -6.75 5.80 -9.05
CA SER A 48 -7.29 5.31 -7.77
C SER A 48 -8.80 5.44 -7.71
N LEU A 49 -9.36 6.60 -8.07
CA LEU A 49 -10.79 6.89 -7.96
C LEU A 49 -11.63 6.06 -8.93
N SER A 50 -11.12 5.81 -10.13
CA SER A 50 -11.75 4.95 -11.13
C SER A 50 -11.69 3.46 -10.78
N GLY A 51 -10.85 3.07 -9.81
CA GLY A 51 -10.58 1.68 -9.48
C GLY A 51 -9.69 0.96 -10.50
N ARG A 52 -9.10 1.69 -11.46
CA ARG A 52 -8.11 1.15 -12.41
C ARG A 52 -6.88 0.61 -11.69
N VAL A 53 -6.48 1.28 -10.60
CA VAL A 53 -5.32 0.92 -9.77
C VAL A 53 -5.77 0.68 -8.32
N ILE A 54 -5.24 -0.38 -7.70
CA ILE A 54 -5.54 -0.72 -6.29
C ILE A 54 -4.81 0.23 -5.34
N LYS A 55 -3.49 0.43 -5.53
CA LYS A 55 -2.69 1.34 -4.71
C LYS A 55 -1.69 2.12 -5.56
N PRO A 56 -1.96 3.39 -5.92
CA PRO A 56 -0.96 4.22 -6.56
C PRO A 56 0.16 4.61 -5.56
N VAL A 57 1.41 4.63 -6.03
CA VAL A 57 2.57 5.12 -5.28
C VAL A 57 3.30 6.17 -6.11
N LEU A 58 3.46 7.36 -5.53
CA LEU A 58 4.21 8.46 -6.15
C LEU A 58 5.71 8.29 -5.88
N ILE A 59 6.50 8.39 -6.94
CA ILE A 59 7.97 8.37 -6.88
C ILE A 59 8.49 9.79 -7.17
N PRO A 60 9.45 10.32 -6.39
CA PRO A 60 10.01 11.68 -6.58
C PRO A 60 10.61 11.93 -7.96
#